data_AF-A0A075A5Z1-F1
#
_entry.id   AF-A0A075A5Z1-F1
#
_cell.length_a   1.000
_cell.length_b   1.000
_cell.length_c   1.000
_cell.angle_alpha   90.00
_cell.angle_beta   90.00
_cell.angle_gamma   90.00
#
_symmetry.space_group_name_H-M   'P 1'
#
loop_
_entity.id
_entity.type
_entity.pdbx_description
1 polymer ?
#
loop_
_entity_poly.entity_id
_entity_poly.type
_entity_poly.pdbx_seq_one_letter_code
_entity_poly.pdbx_strand_id
1 'polypeptide(L)'
;MELGKETVTQILQTELIQDVQKFRGKCHSILAQNRRLENNVEDALILFKNATNDCYFCYDLIVRSANVIQYRRSQCGSLGAGDNGSTICNTLVDAELETGFVRAREDYSDFNCKSILEGIYAFDYRIVGNTGLCSSPFSTIKACQRQGSPLRDNSVFEQTFGYCPNFQDVSILEDPNIVFGKANIWRCYGRWTDRSNNIWAAIAYDTNQLRFKYRCLTTRIDQQNPTDLYYWGMSTDADCKVVHSYQTAPIRLELRPAFDPETQLAELQPGCKLPTNFSGAWFYPSEYQTTVVINSTHIFMKRKRAEFVYDYIYFVCRQQQESRYLMSVVTLGKWEACQWSSFTLNYIEWTYEYFIQDPPVPINCPIQGKFKFIQRGQEQEKYDTKIPGGMTPRPWLQVLCYNYWQSNIQACLQDPKTLQLDVQKCWRLDFAGQPISEYNVVDNYITCVGFWMEDTKSFLITHDKQDPVTNNFRCWVYKRVGFRNYLMSRGRGNQCSKIQTAESSLPEEGASLLLELTEDELQFDVCPMSWDDGRNPYASQDVLDVYGVATHKGFSTHAILLSTIPFPGGRKPQNGQ
;
A
#
# COMPACT_ATOMS: atom_id res chain seq x y z
N MET A 1 21.84 33.38 -6.06
CA MET A 1 23.00 33.99 -6.74
C MET A 1 22.50 34.55 -8.06
N GLU A 2 23.09 35.62 -8.59
CA GLU A 2 22.85 36.04 -9.98
C GLU A 2 24.19 36.07 -10.71
N LEU A 3 24.28 35.43 -11.89
CA LEU A 3 25.51 35.38 -12.71
C LEU A 3 26.74 34.88 -11.92
N GLY A 4 26.56 33.91 -11.02
CA GLY A 4 27.64 33.34 -10.20
C GLY A 4 28.16 34.25 -9.08
N LYS A 5 27.49 35.37 -8.78
CA LYS A 5 27.82 36.25 -7.63
C LYS A 5 26.76 36.16 -6.54
N GLU A 6 27.22 36.28 -5.29
CA GLU A 6 26.32 36.42 -4.14
C GLU A 6 25.56 37.74 -4.23
N THR A 7 24.24 37.65 -4.16
CA THR A 7 23.34 38.80 -4.29
C THR A 7 22.40 38.82 -3.09
N VAL A 8 22.22 39.99 -2.50
CA VAL A 8 21.17 40.23 -1.50
C VAL A 8 20.20 41.22 -2.11
N THR A 9 18.92 40.85 -2.09
CA THR A 9 17.82 41.68 -2.56
C THR A 9 16.94 42.03 -1.37
N GLN A 10 16.71 43.33 -1.14
CA GLN A 10 15.72 43.80 -0.19
C GLN A 10 14.47 44.20 -0.97
N ILE A 11 13.34 43.55 -0.66
CA ILE A 11 12.04 43.83 -1.25
C ILE A 11 11.21 44.56 -0.20
N LEU A 12 11.00 45.85 -0.41
CA LEU A 12 10.12 46.69 0.38
C LEU A 12 8.78 46.84 -0.35
N GLN A 13 7.77 47.38 0.33
CA GLN A 13 6.43 47.55 -0.25
C GLN A 13 6.43 48.39 -1.55
N THR A 14 7.37 49.32 -1.69
CA THR A 14 7.44 50.27 -2.82
C THR A 14 8.80 50.32 -3.52
N GLU A 15 9.81 49.61 -3.00
CA GLU A 15 11.18 49.68 -3.50
C GLU A 15 11.82 48.29 -3.54
N LEU A 16 12.70 48.08 -4.51
CA LEU A 16 13.54 46.89 -4.64
C LEU A 16 15.00 47.33 -4.72
N ILE A 17 15.82 46.82 -3.81
CA ILE A 17 17.24 47.18 -3.68
C ILE A 17 18.09 45.92 -3.88
N GLN A 18 19.06 45.95 -4.78
CA GLN A 18 19.99 44.84 -5.04
C GLN A 18 21.45 45.29 -5.01
N ASP A 19 22.29 44.50 -4.34
CA ASP A 19 23.70 44.86 -4.11
C ASP A 19 24.59 44.72 -5.36
N VAL A 20 24.40 43.68 -6.19
CA VAL A 20 25.34 43.32 -7.28
C VAL A 20 25.38 44.33 -8.43
N GLN A 21 24.37 45.19 -8.57
CA GLN A 21 24.35 46.28 -9.55
C GLN A 21 24.07 47.65 -8.91
N LYS A 22 24.11 47.77 -7.57
CA LYS A 22 23.60 48.94 -6.82
C LYS A 22 22.23 49.41 -7.36
N PHE A 23 21.39 48.43 -7.70
CA PHE A 23 20.10 48.72 -8.29
C PHE A 23 19.15 49.15 -7.17
N ARG A 24 18.50 50.31 -7.36
CA ARG A 24 17.42 50.78 -6.50
C ARG A 24 16.25 51.16 -7.39
N GLY A 25 15.28 50.26 -7.50
CA GLY A 25 14.07 50.45 -8.29
C GLY A 25 12.91 50.86 -7.40
N LYS A 26 12.19 51.92 -7.78
CA LYS A 26 10.89 52.27 -7.19
C LYS A 26 9.78 51.64 -8.03
N CYS A 27 8.79 51.03 -7.37
CA CYS A 27 7.63 50.45 -8.06
C CYS A 27 6.91 51.55 -8.85
N HIS A 28 6.77 51.36 -10.17
CA HIS A 28 6.10 52.30 -11.06
C HIS A 28 4.65 51.85 -11.32
N SER A 29 4.48 50.60 -11.72
CA SER A 29 3.16 50.00 -11.97
C SER A 29 3.19 48.49 -11.76
N ILE A 30 2.06 47.93 -11.34
CA ILE A 30 1.81 46.49 -11.30
C ILE A 30 0.98 46.16 -12.53
N LEU A 31 1.53 45.38 -13.44
CA LEU A 31 0.94 45.13 -14.76
C LEU A 31 0.00 43.91 -14.74
N ALA A 32 0.31 42.92 -13.91
CA ALA A 32 -0.55 41.75 -13.71
C ALA A 32 -0.36 41.19 -12.30
N GLN A 33 -1.45 40.67 -11.73
CA GLN A 33 -1.45 39.87 -10.51
C GLN A 33 -2.32 38.63 -10.74
N ASN A 34 -1.71 37.47 -10.62
CA ASN A 34 -2.38 36.19 -10.79
C ASN A 34 -2.43 35.48 -9.44
N ARG A 35 -3.63 35.44 -8.85
CA ARG A 35 -3.85 34.70 -7.59
C ARG A 35 -4.09 33.23 -7.90
N ARG A 36 -3.21 32.36 -7.39
CA ARG A 36 -3.42 30.90 -7.46
C ARG A 36 -4.35 30.49 -6.33
N LEU A 37 -5.51 29.93 -6.70
CA LEU A 37 -6.57 29.51 -5.76
C LEU A 37 -6.11 28.45 -4.75
N GLU A 38 -5.12 27.63 -5.10
CA GLU A 38 -4.67 26.50 -4.28
C GLU A 38 -3.89 26.91 -3.02
N ASN A 39 -3.14 28.02 -3.06
CA ASN A 39 -2.23 28.42 -1.95
C ASN A 39 -2.42 29.87 -1.48
N ASN A 40 -3.38 30.62 -2.03
CA ASN A 40 -3.57 32.04 -1.72
C ASN A 40 -2.32 32.90 -2.00
N VAL A 41 -1.53 32.46 -2.97
CA VAL A 41 -0.26 33.09 -3.38
C VAL A 41 -0.50 33.90 -4.66
N GLU A 42 0.04 35.12 -4.70
CA GLU A 42 -0.08 36.04 -5.83
C GLU A 42 1.24 36.14 -6.59
N ASP A 43 1.26 35.63 -7.82
CA ASP A 43 2.33 35.92 -8.77
C ASP A 43 2.12 37.34 -9.31
N ALA A 44 3.20 38.10 -9.51
CA ALA A 44 3.09 39.51 -9.88
C ALA A 44 4.09 39.90 -10.98
N LEU A 45 3.58 40.60 -12.00
CA LEU A 45 4.39 41.25 -13.02
C LEU A 45 4.48 42.74 -12.67
N ILE A 46 5.68 43.20 -12.30
CA ILE A 46 5.90 44.53 -11.74
C ILE A 46 6.94 45.28 -12.57
N LEU A 47 6.63 46.54 -12.89
CA LEU A 47 7.56 47.46 -13.52
C LEU A 47 8.20 48.37 -12.47
N PHE A 48 9.52 48.31 -12.36
CA PHE A 48 10.32 49.17 -11.49
C PHE A 48 11.03 50.25 -12.29
N LYS A 49 10.95 51.49 -11.83
CA LYS A 49 11.74 52.61 -12.35
C LYS A 49 13.03 52.72 -11.55
N ASN A 50 14.17 52.70 -12.23
CA ASN A 50 15.47 52.87 -11.58
C ASN A 50 15.62 54.29 -11.03
N ALA A 51 16.18 54.41 -9.82
CA ALA A 51 16.41 55.69 -9.15
C ALA A 51 17.64 56.44 -9.67
N THR A 52 18.63 55.73 -10.24
CA THR A 52 19.90 56.33 -10.70
C THR A 52 19.91 56.69 -12.18
N ASN A 53 19.22 55.90 -13.00
CA ASN A 53 19.07 56.11 -14.44
C ASN A 53 17.58 56.16 -14.78
N ASP A 54 17.16 56.98 -15.74
CA ASP A 54 15.75 57.07 -16.17
C ASP A 54 15.34 55.87 -17.06
N CYS A 55 15.50 54.66 -16.53
CA CYS A 55 15.13 53.42 -17.19
C CYS A 55 14.29 52.52 -16.31
N TYR A 56 13.59 51.60 -16.97
CA TYR A 56 12.60 50.72 -16.39
C TYR A 56 13.06 49.27 -16.52
N PHE A 57 12.77 48.49 -15.48
CA PHE A 57 13.00 47.06 -15.41
C PHE A 57 11.69 46.35 -15.12
N CYS A 58 11.41 45.30 -15.87
CA CYS A 58 10.29 44.43 -15.60
C CYS A 58 10.73 43.21 -14.79
N TYR A 59 9.97 42.90 -13.74
CA TYR A 59 10.15 41.72 -12.91
C TYR A 59 8.89 40.86 -12.97
N ASP A 60 9.06 39.59 -13.34
CA ASP A 60 8.05 38.55 -13.20
C ASP A 60 8.37 37.77 -11.92
N LEU A 61 7.60 38.01 -10.85
CA LEU A 61 7.77 37.42 -9.53
C LEU A 61 6.81 36.25 -9.37
N ILE A 62 7.37 35.06 -9.19
CA ILE A 62 6.65 33.79 -9.05
C ILE A 62 6.89 33.25 -7.64
N VAL A 63 5.88 33.32 -6.79
CA VAL A 63 6.03 32.89 -5.40
C VAL A 63 5.83 31.38 -5.31
N ARG A 64 6.85 30.65 -4.83
CA ARG A 64 6.83 29.18 -4.73
C ARG A 64 6.45 28.71 -3.34
N SER A 65 6.91 29.41 -2.32
CA SER A 65 6.55 29.20 -0.92
C SER A 65 6.77 30.50 -0.15
N ALA A 66 6.41 30.54 1.13
CA ALA A 66 6.70 31.68 1.99
C ALA A 66 8.20 32.00 2.11
N ASN A 67 9.09 31.02 1.85
CA ASN A 67 10.54 31.19 1.95
C ASN A 67 11.27 31.23 0.59
N VAL A 68 10.58 30.97 -0.51
CA VAL A 68 11.19 30.82 -1.85
C VAL A 68 10.38 31.56 -2.90
N ILE A 69 11.06 32.43 -3.64
CA ILE A 69 10.52 33.14 -4.78
C ILE A 69 11.38 32.84 -6.00
N GLN A 70 10.77 32.68 -7.16
CA GLN A 70 11.47 32.65 -8.43
C GLN A 70 11.17 33.93 -9.18
N TYR A 71 12.14 34.46 -9.93
CA TYR A 71 11.90 35.67 -10.71
C TYR A 71 12.65 35.70 -12.02
N ARG A 72 12.09 36.44 -12.97
CA ARG A 72 12.79 36.86 -14.20
C ARG A 72 12.93 38.37 -14.20
N ARG A 73 14.00 38.84 -14.83
CA ARG A 73 14.30 40.27 -14.92
C ARG A 73 14.63 40.65 -16.36
N SER A 74 14.03 41.73 -16.84
CA SER A 74 14.32 42.29 -18.16
C SER A 74 15.63 43.09 -18.16
N GLN A 75 16.12 43.43 -19.34
CA GLN A 75 17.14 44.48 -19.46
C GLN A 75 16.53 45.87 -19.21
N CYS A 76 17.40 46.86 -18.95
CA CYS A 76 17.04 48.27 -18.75
C CYS A 76 16.47 48.85 -20.06
N GLY A 77 15.22 49.29 -20.04
CA GLY A 77 14.54 49.87 -21.21
C GLY A 77 13.95 51.26 -20.94
N SER A 78 13.68 52.02 -21.98
CA SER A 78 13.00 53.31 -21.91
C SER A 78 11.53 53.16 -22.31
N LEU A 79 10.62 53.85 -21.61
CA LEU A 79 9.20 53.85 -21.93
C LEU A 79 8.92 54.83 -23.08
N GLY A 80 8.26 54.37 -24.14
CA GLY A 80 7.73 55.25 -25.19
C GLY A 80 6.49 56.01 -24.70
N ALA A 81 6.19 57.16 -25.33
CA ALA A 81 4.97 57.91 -25.01
C ALA A 81 3.72 57.08 -25.32
N GLY A 82 2.93 56.76 -24.28
CA GLY A 82 1.71 55.94 -24.39
C GLY A 82 1.92 54.43 -24.21
N ASP A 83 3.15 53.96 -23.96
CA ASP A 83 3.42 52.58 -23.61
C ASP A 83 3.21 52.35 -22.11
N ASN A 84 2.44 51.32 -21.74
CA ASN A 84 2.20 50.96 -20.34
C ASN A 84 3.34 50.11 -19.75
N GLY A 85 4.43 49.88 -20.51
CA GLY A 85 5.60 49.09 -20.11
C GLY A 85 5.54 47.62 -20.53
N SER A 86 4.54 47.23 -21.33
CA SER A 86 4.37 45.86 -21.81
C SER A 86 5.48 45.44 -22.77
N THR A 87 6.02 46.36 -23.56
CA THR A 87 7.13 46.09 -24.50
C THR A 87 8.39 45.63 -23.76
N ILE A 88 8.71 46.27 -22.63
CA ILE A 88 9.85 45.92 -21.78
C ILE A 88 9.62 44.54 -21.16
N CYS A 89 8.42 44.27 -20.65
CA CYS A 89 8.09 42.97 -20.06
C CYS A 89 8.04 41.82 -21.07
N ASN A 90 7.76 42.07 -22.36
CA ASN A 90 7.81 41.03 -23.39
C ASN A 90 9.23 40.46 -23.59
N THR A 91 10.28 41.21 -23.23
CA THR A 91 11.67 40.70 -23.29
C THR A 91 11.97 39.64 -22.22
N LEU A 92 11.06 39.41 -21.26
CA LEU A 92 11.23 38.39 -20.22
C LEU A 92 11.10 36.96 -20.74
N VAL A 93 10.56 36.75 -21.95
CA VAL A 93 10.41 35.40 -22.53
C VAL A 93 11.76 34.71 -22.69
N ASP A 94 12.81 35.49 -22.99
CA ASP A 94 14.17 34.99 -23.17
C ASP A 94 15.01 35.01 -21.88
N ALA A 95 14.44 35.52 -20.78
CA ALA A 95 15.14 35.64 -19.50
C ALA A 95 15.07 34.33 -18.70
N GLU A 96 16.24 33.86 -18.25
CA GLU A 96 16.34 32.71 -17.37
C GLU A 96 15.70 32.98 -16.00
N LEU A 97 15.16 31.92 -15.40
CA LEU A 97 14.51 31.98 -14.10
C LEU A 97 15.54 31.93 -12.97
N GLU A 98 15.60 32.97 -12.16
CA GLU A 98 16.42 33.05 -10.95
C GLU A 98 15.62 32.57 -9.74
N THR A 99 16.30 32.05 -8.72
CA THR A 99 15.68 31.63 -7.45
C THR A 99 16.23 32.44 -6.28
N GLY A 100 15.34 33.09 -5.54
CA GLY A 100 15.61 33.85 -4.34
C GLY A 100 15.13 33.11 -3.08
N PHE A 101 15.96 33.13 -2.04
CA PHE A 101 15.67 32.55 -0.74
C PHE A 101 15.52 33.65 0.31
N VAL A 102 14.54 33.50 1.20
CA VAL A 102 14.35 34.43 2.32
C VAL A 102 15.53 34.28 3.30
N ARG A 103 16.21 35.40 3.58
CA ARG A 103 17.36 35.45 4.48
C ARG A 103 16.99 35.69 5.94
N ALA A 104 16.11 36.67 6.18
CA ALA A 104 15.66 37.09 7.50
C ALA A 104 14.29 37.76 7.35
N ARG A 105 13.24 37.02 7.66
CA ARG A 105 11.91 37.57 7.93
C ARG A 105 11.67 37.34 9.43
N GLU A 106 11.13 38.32 10.14
CA GLU A 106 10.75 38.15 11.56
C GLU A 106 9.77 36.98 11.72
N ASP A 107 8.96 36.73 10.68
CA ASP A 107 8.06 35.58 10.56
C ASP A 107 8.61 34.52 9.59
N TYR A 108 9.69 33.83 9.97
CA TYR A 108 10.12 32.62 9.27
C TYR A 108 9.04 31.54 9.43
N SER A 109 8.48 31.04 8.33
CA SER A 109 7.51 29.94 8.38
C SER A 109 8.22 28.60 8.16
N ASP A 110 8.11 27.70 9.13
CA ASP A 110 8.59 26.33 9.00
C ASP A 110 7.87 25.61 7.83
N PHE A 111 8.63 25.08 6.88
CA PHE A 111 8.09 24.28 5.78
C PHE A 111 8.26 22.78 6.10
N ASN A 112 7.22 21.99 5.90
CA ASN A 112 7.24 20.57 6.24
C ASN A 112 8.00 19.73 5.20
N CYS A 113 9.12 19.14 5.64
CA CYS A 113 9.99 18.27 4.86
C CYS A 113 9.31 16.98 4.38
N LYS A 114 8.25 16.51 5.03
CA LYS A 114 7.49 15.31 4.62
C LYS A 114 7.03 15.36 3.16
N SER A 115 6.77 16.56 2.65
CA SER A 115 6.39 16.74 1.25
C SER A 115 7.55 16.56 0.25
N ILE A 116 8.80 16.64 0.71
CA ILE A 116 10.04 16.52 -0.07
C ILE A 116 10.64 15.11 0.11
N LEU A 117 10.95 14.74 1.35
CA LEU A 117 11.50 13.45 1.75
C LEU A 117 10.87 13.04 3.08
N GLU A 118 10.38 11.81 3.17
CA GLU A 118 9.88 11.23 4.42
C GLU A 118 10.52 9.86 4.61
N GLY A 119 11.10 9.62 5.78
CA GLY A 119 11.66 8.34 6.17
C GLY A 119 13.18 8.27 6.13
N ILE A 120 13.70 7.05 6.02
CA ILE A 120 15.13 6.74 6.14
C ILE A 120 15.63 6.15 4.84
N TYR A 121 16.72 6.70 4.33
CA TYR A 121 17.29 6.26 3.07
C TYR A 121 18.79 6.06 3.21
N ALA A 122 19.29 4.94 2.70
CA ALA A 122 20.68 4.84 2.30
C ALA A 122 20.81 5.45 0.91
N PHE A 123 21.92 6.11 0.61
CA PHE A 123 22.09 6.71 -0.71
C PHE A 123 23.49 6.51 -1.28
N ASP A 124 23.54 6.20 -2.57
CA ASP A 124 24.74 6.31 -3.37
C ASP A 124 24.78 7.72 -3.98
N TYR A 125 25.97 8.28 -4.18
CA TYR A 125 26.08 9.62 -4.73
C TYR A 125 27.17 9.79 -5.79
N ARG A 126 26.95 10.74 -6.70
CA ARG A 126 27.93 11.22 -7.68
C ARG A 126 28.03 12.72 -7.60
N ILE A 127 29.25 13.24 -7.73
CA ILE A 127 29.53 14.68 -7.71
C ILE A 127 30.24 15.03 -9.02
N VAL A 128 29.87 16.16 -9.64
CA VAL A 128 30.50 16.67 -10.86
C VAL A 128 31.99 16.89 -10.63
N GLY A 129 32.80 16.38 -11.57
CA GLY A 129 34.26 16.26 -11.42
C GLY A 129 34.71 14.81 -11.30
N ASN A 130 33.90 13.94 -10.69
CA ASN A 130 34.22 12.53 -10.52
C ASN A 130 33.46 11.63 -11.52
N THR A 131 34.18 10.65 -12.06
CA THR A 131 33.63 9.64 -12.97
C THR A 131 32.94 8.48 -12.24
N GLY A 132 33.20 8.29 -10.94
CA GLY A 132 32.70 7.16 -10.15
C GLY A 132 31.40 7.42 -9.38
N LEU A 133 30.63 6.36 -9.15
CA LEU A 133 29.55 6.33 -8.16
C LEU A 133 30.19 6.01 -6.78
N CYS A 134 29.92 6.82 -5.76
CA CYS A 134 30.28 6.50 -4.39
C CYS A 134 29.14 5.72 -3.74
N SER A 135 29.43 4.48 -3.33
CA SER A 135 28.55 3.67 -2.51
C SER A 135 29.21 3.42 -1.17
N SER A 136 28.60 3.92 -0.10
CA SER A 136 29.09 3.76 1.27
C SER A 136 27.92 3.43 2.20
N PRO A 137 28.08 2.44 3.10
CA PRO A 137 27.02 2.06 4.05
C PRO A 137 26.72 3.18 5.07
N PHE A 138 27.61 4.15 5.23
CA PHE A 138 27.45 5.30 6.12
C PHE A 138 26.73 6.49 5.47
N SER A 139 26.40 6.41 4.18
CA SER A 139 25.66 7.46 3.48
C SER A 139 24.16 7.31 3.77
N THR A 140 23.62 8.16 4.64
CA THR A 140 22.24 8.05 5.13
C THR A 140 21.52 9.39 5.15
N ILE A 141 20.23 9.39 4.81
CA ILE A 141 19.30 10.49 5.02
C ILE A 141 18.25 10.04 6.03
N LYS A 142 18.05 10.81 7.09
CA LYS A 142 17.00 10.61 8.11
C LYS A 142 16.06 11.82 8.09
N ALA A 143 14.88 11.67 7.51
CA ALA A 143 13.85 12.71 7.40
C ALA A 143 12.60 12.28 8.18
N CYS A 144 12.68 12.33 9.51
CA CYS A 144 11.75 11.61 10.38
C CYS A 144 11.34 12.44 11.58
N GLN A 145 10.07 12.34 11.97
CA GLN A 145 9.57 12.97 13.19
C GLN A 145 9.94 12.11 14.40
N ARG A 146 10.61 12.72 15.39
CA ARG A 146 10.83 12.04 16.68
C ARG A 146 9.53 12.04 17.49
N GLN A 147 9.29 11.00 18.28
CA GLN A 147 8.11 10.96 19.14
C GLN A 147 8.21 12.03 20.23
N GLY A 148 7.11 12.77 20.45
CA GLY A 148 7.02 13.79 21.49
C GLY A 148 7.84 15.06 21.22
N SER A 149 8.47 15.18 20.05
CA SER A 149 9.19 16.39 19.70
C SER A 149 8.27 17.49 19.14
N PRO A 150 8.67 18.76 19.25
CA PRO A 150 7.91 19.86 18.66
C PRO A 150 7.73 19.68 17.14
N LEU A 151 6.68 20.28 16.57
CA LEU A 151 6.40 20.29 15.11
C LEU A 151 7.60 20.72 14.25
N ARG A 152 8.58 21.41 14.85
CA ARG A 152 9.86 21.82 14.25
C ARG A 152 10.71 20.66 13.72
N ASP A 153 10.56 19.45 14.26
CA ASP A 153 11.30 18.28 13.75
C ASP A 153 10.91 17.94 12.31
N ASN A 154 9.68 18.27 11.91
CA ASN A 154 9.23 18.06 10.53
C ASN A 154 9.75 19.13 9.55
N SER A 155 10.39 20.21 10.03
CA SER A 155 10.98 21.23 9.15
C SER A 155 12.47 21.01 8.87
N VAL A 156 13.03 19.91 9.39
CA VAL A 156 14.43 19.51 9.18
C VAL A 156 14.58 18.04 8.76
N PHE A 157 15.66 17.74 8.08
CA PHE A 157 16.16 16.37 7.90
C PHE A 157 17.68 16.31 8.06
N GLU A 158 18.18 15.14 8.43
CA GLU A 158 19.60 14.87 8.61
C GLU A 158 20.15 14.15 7.37
N GLN A 159 21.30 14.57 6.88
CA GLN A 159 22.01 13.91 5.78
C GLN A 159 23.48 13.71 6.16
N THR A 160 23.94 12.47 6.10
CA THR A 160 25.33 12.09 6.38
C THR A 160 25.95 11.54 5.11
N PHE A 161 27.09 12.10 4.69
CA PHE A 161 27.86 11.56 3.58
C PHE A 161 28.88 10.54 4.08
N GLY A 162 28.88 9.35 3.49
CA GLY A 162 29.91 8.34 3.73
C GLY A 162 31.17 8.58 2.90
N TYR A 163 32.32 8.22 3.45
CA TYR A 163 33.61 8.31 2.76
C TYR A 163 33.79 7.16 1.75
N CYS A 164 34.31 7.46 0.57
CA CYS A 164 34.67 6.47 -0.46
C CYS A 164 36.17 6.54 -0.77
N PRO A 165 36.94 5.45 -0.67
CA PRO A 165 38.39 5.45 -0.93
C PRO A 165 38.78 5.87 -2.36
N ASN A 166 37.90 5.58 -3.33
CA ASN A 166 38.12 5.90 -4.75
C ASN A 166 37.74 7.35 -5.10
N PHE A 167 37.25 8.13 -4.13
CA PHE A 167 36.95 9.54 -4.28
C PHE A 167 38.15 10.34 -3.74
N GLN A 168 39.08 10.68 -4.62
CA GLN A 168 40.30 11.46 -4.29
C GLN A 168 40.19 12.95 -4.66
N ASP A 169 39.01 13.41 -5.10
CA ASP A 169 38.85 14.74 -5.67
C ASP A 169 38.89 15.86 -4.61
N VAL A 170 39.73 16.86 -4.90
CA VAL A 170 39.98 18.04 -4.06
C VAL A 170 38.74 18.95 -3.97
N SER A 171 37.88 18.94 -5.00
CA SER A 171 36.66 19.77 -5.06
C SER A 171 35.61 19.44 -4.00
N ILE A 172 35.60 18.21 -3.47
CA ILE A 172 34.68 17.77 -2.42
C ILE A 172 35.21 18.19 -1.04
N LEU A 173 36.54 18.31 -0.89
CA LEU A 173 37.18 18.84 0.31
C LEU A 173 36.99 20.35 0.46
N GLU A 174 36.61 21.05 -0.60
CA GLU A 174 36.35 22.49 -0.60
C GLU A 174 34.89 22.85 -0.28
N ASP A 175 33.95 21.89 -0.35
CA ASP A 175 32.55 22.12 0.03
C ASP A 175 32.38 21.99 1.56
N PRO A 176 32.12 23.09 2.29
CA PRO A 176 32.03 23.06 3.75
C PRO A 176 30.85 22.21 4.25
N ASN A 177 29.86 21.95 3.39
CA ASN A 177 28.68 21.18 3.73
C ASN A 177 28.84 19.68 3.46
N ILE A 178 29.97 19.20 2.93
CA ILE A 178 30.22 17.76 2.72
C ILE A 178 31.35 17.31 3.64
N VAL A 179 30.99 17.05 4.90
CA VAL A 179 31.92 16.50 5.90
C VAL A 179 31.60 15.03 6.10
N PHE A 180 32.52 14.15 5.71
CA PHE A 180 32.32 12.70 5.80
C PHE A 180 32.10 12.24 7.24
N GLY A 181 31.09 11.40 7.44
CA GLY A 181 30.71 10.85 8.74
C GLY A 181 30.01 11.85 9.68
N LYS A 182 29.81 13.11 9.26
CA LYS A 182 29.08 14.11 10.04
C LYS A 182 27.70 14.35 9.44
N ALA A 183 26.67 14.30 10.28
CA ALA A 183 25.31 14.63 9.88
C ALA A 183 25.16 16.14 9.66
N ASN A 184 24.67 16.53 8.49
CA ASN A 184 24.23 17.86 8.19
C ASN A 184 22.73 17.98 8.41
N ILE A 185 22.31 19.02 9.11
CA ILE A 185 20.90 19.31 9.35
C ILE A 185 20.44 20.31 8.29
N TRP A 186 19.59 19.83 7.38
CA TRP A 186 18.98 20.64 6.34
C TRP A 186 17.58 21.06 6.76
N ARG A 187 17.30 22.37 6.70
CA ARG A 187 15.96 22.93 6.88
C ARG A 187 15.25 22.98 5.54
N CYS A 188 13.99 22.54 5.50
CA CYS A 188 13.17 22.66 4.29
C CYS A 188 12.60 24.07 4.16
N TYR A 189 12.67 24.61 2.94
CA TYR A 189 12.23 25.97 2.63
C TYR A 189 10.99 26.00 1.75
N GLY A 190 10.86 25.04 0.82
CA GLY A 190 9.70 24.95 -0.06
C GLY A 190 9.79 23.80 -1.04
N ARG A 191 8.64 23.44 -1.63
CA ARG A 191 8.50 22.48 -2.72
C ARG A 191 7.54 23.02 -3.76
N TRP A 192 7.85 22.83 -5.03
CA TRP A 192 6.95 23.17 -6.13
C TRP A 192 7.15 22.22 -7.31
N THR A 193 6.17 22.16 -8.20
CA THR A 193 6.28 21.47 -9.48
C THR A 193 6.42 22.47 -10.60
N ASP A 194 7.23 22.12 -11.60
CA ASP A 194 7.30 22.88 -12.85
C ASP A 194 6.31 22.34 -13.90
N ARG A 195 6.25 23.01 -15.06
CA ARG A 195 5.39 22.60 -16.18
C ARG A 195 5.87 21.33 -16.88
N SER A 196 7.10 20.91 -16.61
CA SER A 196 7.75 19.73 -17.18
C SER A 196 7.64 18.51 -16.26
N ASN A 197 6.78 18.58 -15.23
CA ASN A 197 6.57 17.54 -14.23
C ASN A 197 7.81 17.19 -13.39
N ASN A 198 8.78 18.10 -13.29
CA ASN A 198 9.83 17.99 -12.29
C ASN A 198 9.32 18.57 -10.96
N ILE A 199 9.67 17.86 -9.89
CA ILE A 199 9.50 18.31 -8.50
C ILE A 199 10.78 18.99 -8.08
N TRP A 200 10.65 20.23 -7.65
CA TRP A 200 11.73 21.04 -7.11
C TRP A 200 11.55 21.23 -5.62
N ALA A 201 12.66 21.25 -4.90
CA ALA A 201 12.67 21.55 -3.48
C ALA A 201 13.86 22.45 -3.12
N ALA A 202 13.65 23.28 -2.10
CA ALA A 202 14.64 24.19 -1.57
C ALA A 202 14.98 23.79 -0.13
N ILE A 203 16.28 23.74 0.17
CA ILE A 203 16.79 23.39 1.49
C ILE A 203 17.85 24.41 1.93
N ALA A 204 18.04 24.55 3.24
CA ALA A 204 19.06 25.40 3.80
C ALA A 204 19.86 24.73 4.90
N TYR A 205 21.15 25.02 4.94
CA TYR A 205 22.08 24.62 5.99
C TYR A 205 22.43 25.82 6.86
N ASP A 206 22.74 25.57 8.14
CA ASP A 206 23.12 26.64 9.06
C ASP A 206 24.60 27.00 8.92
N THR A 207 24.91 27.90 7.98
CA THR A 207 26.26 28.40 7.73
C THR A 207 26.28 29.91 7.53
N ASN A 208 27.42 30.51 7.88
CA ASN A 208 27.69 31.94 7.67
C ASN A 208 27.98 32.27 6.20
N GLN A 209 28.35 31.27 5.39
CA GLN A 209 28.65 31.46 3.97
C GLN A 209 27.36 31.37 3.14
N LEU A 210 26.87 32.51 2.66
CA LEU A 210 25.58 32.60 1.95
C LEU A 210 25.53 31.72 0.70
N ARG A 211 26.63 31.61 -0.05
CA ARG A 211 26.74 30.70 -1.20
C ARG A 211 26.36 29.25 -0.89
N PHE A 212 26.82 28.73 0.25
CA PHE A 212 26.58 27.33 0.65
C PHE A 212 25.38 27.19 1.59
N LYS A 213 24.74 28.29 1.97
CA LYS A 213 23.60 28.28 2.87
C LYS A 213 22.37 27.61 2.27
N TYR A 214 22.13 27.78 0.97
CA TYR A 214 20.93 27.29 0.29
C TYR A 214 21.28 26.30 -0.82
N ARG A 215 20.42 25.31 -1.03
CA ARG A 215 20.52 24.38 -2.16
C ARG A 215 19.16 24.10 -2.76
N CYS A 216 19.19 23.74 -4.04
CA CYS A 216 18.05 23.27 -4.78
C CYS A 216 18.18 21.78 -5.07
N LEU A 217 17.04 21.10 -4.95
CA LEU A 217 16.84 19.69 -5.21
C LEU A 217 15.86 19.57 -6.39
N THR A 218 16.08 18.59 -7.27
CA THR A 218 15.14 18.27 -8.36
C THR A 218 14.99 16.76 -8.52
N THR A 219 13.78 16.33 -8.84
CA THR A 219 13.45 14.95 -9.24
C THR A 219 12.28 14.98 -10.23
N ARG A 220 11.98 13.87 -10.89
CA ARG A 220 10.78 13.76 -11.72
C ARG A 220 9.66 13.05 -10.99
N ILE A 221 8.41 13.46 -11.27
CA ILE A 221 7.24 12.79 -10.69
C ILE A 221 7.08 11.33 -11.17
N ASP A 222 7.53 11.03 -12.40
CA ASP A 222 7.40 9.74 -13.07
C ASP A 222 8.67 8.86 -12.97
N GLN A 223 9.66 9.28 -12.18
CA GLN A 223 10.91 8.54 -12.01
C GLN A 223 10.81 7.31 -11.08
N GLN A 224 9.61 6.93 -10.66
CA GLN A 224 9.40 5.76 -9.80
C GLN A 224 9.67 4.48 -10.59
N ASN A 225 10.79 3.83 -10.25
CA ASN A 225 11.30 2.64 -10.94
C ASN A 225 10.78 1.37 -10.22
N PRO A 226 10.52 0.24 -10.91
CA PRO A 226 10.24 -1.05 -10.29
C PRO A 226 11.25 -1.53 -9.22
N THR A 227 12.44 -0.93 -9.15
CA THR A 227 13.48 -1.26 -8.16
C THR A 227 13.44 -0.42 -6.88
N ASP A 228 12.38 0.38 -6.64
CA ASP A 228 12.22 1.25 -5.46
C ASP A 228 13.39 2.24 -5.25
N LEU A 229 13.96 2.73 -6.35
CA LEU A 229 15.01 3.75 -6.34
C LEU A 229 14.41 5.14 -6.52
N TYR A 230 14.82 6.07 -5.65
CA TYR A 230 14.47 7.49 -5.79
C TYR A 230 15.71 8.28 -6.20
N TYR A 231 15.56 9.09 -7.24
CA TYR A 231 16.65 9.88 -7.80
C TYR A 231 16.47 11.36 -7.45
N TRP A 232 17.48 11.97 -6.83
CA TRP A 232 17.47 13.41 -6.53
C TRP A 232 18.74 14.07 -7.05
N GLY A 233 18.56 15.11 -7.87
CA GLY A 233 19.64 16.02 -8.24
C GLY A 233 19.73 17.15 -7.23
N MET A 234 20.93 17.54 -6.83
CA MET A 234 21.20 18.59 -5.86
C MET A 234 22.24 19.58 -6.40
N SER A 235 22.05 20.88 -6.14
CA SER A 235 23.03 21.93 -6.46
C SER A 235 24.18 21.93 -5.46
N THR A 236 25.35 22.43 -5.87
CA THR A 236 26.49 22.66 -4.95
C THR A 236 26.30 23.93 -4.11
N ASP A 237 25.66 24.95 -4.69
CA ASP A 237 25.41 26.25 -4.08
C ASP A 237 23.96 26.71 -4.29
N ALA A 238 23.67 27.95 -3.90
CA ALA A 238 22.36 28.57 -3.99
C ALA A 238 21.89 28.86 -5.43
N ASP A 239 22.64 28.48 -6.47
CA ASP A 239 22.18 28.58 -7.85
C ASP A 239 21.40 27.33 -8.25
N CYS A 240 20.10 27.49 -8.52
CA CYS A 240 19.22 26.41 -8.92
C CYS A 240 19.24 26.15 -10.43
N LYS A 241 19.79 27.08 -11.22
CA LYS A 241 19.81 26.99 -12.69
C LYS A 241 20.68 25.85 -13.17
N VAL A 242 21.75 25.53 -12.45
CA VAL A 242 22.65 24.42 -12.78
C VAL A 242 21.97 23.05 -12.68
N VAL A 243 20.80 22.95 -12.03
CA VAL A 243 20.10 21.69 -11.77
C VAL A 243 18.87 21.54 -12.67
N HIS A 244 19.04 21.40 -13.99
CA HIS A 244 17.88 21.20 -14.87
C HIS A 244 17.15 19.86 -14.66
N SER A 245 17.89 18.82 -14.32
CA SER A 245 17.39 17.45 -14.12
C SER A 245 18.32 16.67 -13.20
N TYR A 246 17.88 15.50 -12.73
CA TYR A 246 18.74 14.56 -12.01
C TYR A 246 20.05 14.26 -12.78
N GLN A 247 19.97 14.01 -14.09
CA GLN A 247 21.12 13.58 -14.89
C GLN A 247 22.16 14.69 -15.10
N THR A 248 21.74 15.94 -15.06
CA THR A 248 22.63 17.10 -15.27
C THR A 248 23.05 17.75 -13.95
N ALA A 249 22.48 17.33 -12.82
CA ALA A 249 22.76 17.94 -11.53
C ALA A 249 24.23 17.79 -11.11
N PRO A 250 24.81 18.82 -10.46
CA PRO A 250 26.14 18.77 -9.87
C PRO A 250 26.33 17.63 -8.87
N ILE A 251 25.33 17.38 -8.02
CA ILE A 251 25.32 16.28 -7.07
C ILE A 251 24.12 15.41 -7.41
N ARG A 252 24.32 14.09 -7.53
CA ARG A 252 23.29 13.12 -7.87
C ARG A 252 23.19 12.13 -6.74
N LEU A 253 21.99 11.95 -6.22
CA LEU A 253 21.68 11.07 -5.11
C LEU A 253 20.78 9.95 -5.61
N GLU A 254 21.17 8.70 -5.37
CA GLU A 254 20.39 7.49 -5.64
C GLU A 254 19.97 6.90 -4.30
N LEU A 255 18.74 7.17 -3.87
CA LEU A 255 18.22 6.80 -2.57
C LEU A 255 17.53 5.43 -2.65
N ARG A 256 17.77 4.63 -1.60
CA ARG A 256 17.13 3.34 -1.32
C ARG A 256 16.55 3.37 0.08
N PRO A 257 15.30 2.94 0.29
CA PRO A 257 14.74 2.73 1.62
C PRO A 257 15.70 1.91 2.49
N ALA A 258 15.98 2.36 3.71
CA ALA A 258 16.89 1.69 4.64
C ALA A 258 16.31 1.63 6.05
N PHE A 259 16.87 0.75 6.88
CA PHE A 259 16.56 0.72 8.31
C PHE A 259 17.38 1.74 9.07
N ASP A 260 16.82 2.29 10.15
CA ASP A 260 17.64 3.03 11.11
C ASP A 260 18.65 2.10 11.78
N PRO A 261 19.96 2.37 11.71
CA PRO A 261 20.95 1.56 12.38
C PRO A 261 20.84 1.58 13.92
N GLU A 262 20.27 2.63 14.49
CA GLU A 262 20.19 2.82 15.95
C GLU A 262 18.95 2.17 16.56
N THR A 263 17.77 2.36 15.94
CA THR A 263 16.49 1.90 16.49
C THR A 263 15.99 0.61 15.82
N GLN A 264 15.79 0.64 14.51
CA GLN A 264 15.10 -0.43 13.79
C GLN A 264 15.91 -1.71 13.65
N LEU A 265 17.24 -1.64 13.51
CA LEU A 265 18.07 -2.84 13.44
C LEU A 265 18.00 -3.69 14.72
N ALA A 266 17.82 -3.07 15.89
CA ALA A 266 17.64 -3.78 17.15
C ALA A 266 16.24 -4.42 17.24
N GLU A 267 15.23 -3.79 16.64
CA GLU A 267 13.86 -4.33 16.57
C GLU A 267 13.75 -5.53 15.64
N LEU A 268 14.60 -5.58 14.59
CA LEU A 268 14.74 -6.74 13.70
C LEU A 268 15.38 -7.97 14.37
N GLN A 269 15.92 -7.86 15.58
CA GLN A 269 16.42 -9.03 16.29
C GLN A 269 15.26 -9.82 16.89
N PRO A 270 15.07 -11.10 16.51
CA PRO A 270 13.97 -11.92 17.00
C PRO A 270 14.24 -12.39 18.43
N GLY A 271 13.26 -12.23 19.32
CA GLY A 271 13.25 -12.79 20.67
C GLY A 271 12.66 -14.20 20.74
N CYS A 272 11.95 -14.66 19.71
CA CYS A 272 11.35 -15.99 19.63
C CYS A 272 11.36 -16.54 18.20
N LYS A 273 11.04 -17.84 18.07
CA LYS A 273 10.90 -18.52 16.77
C LYS A 273 9.44 -18.79 16.46
N LEU A 274 9.05 -18.54 15.23
CA LEU A 274 7.75 -18.95 14.68
C LEU A 274 7.75 -20.47 14.42
N PRO A 275 6.57 -21.12 14.51
CA PRO A 275 6.43 -22.53 14.17
C PRO A 275 6.90 -22.83 12.75
N THR A 276 7.62 -23.94 12.57
CA THR A 276 8.12 -24.39 11.28
C THR A 276 7.01 -24.64 10.27
N ASN A 277 5.82 -25.04 10.75
CA ASN A 277 4.65 -25.32 9.91
C ASN A 277 4.08 -24.07 9.23
N PHE A 278 4.43 -22.87 9.69
CA PHE A 278 3.97 -21.62 9.08
C PHE A 278 4.93 -21.10 8.01
N SER A 279 6.11 -21.71 7.87
CA SER A 279 7.10 -21.24 6.90
C SER A 279 6.61 -21.47 5.48
N GLY A 280 6.69 -20.44 4.63
CA GLY A 280 6.20 -20.53 3.25
C GLY A 280 5.80 -19.19 2.65
N ALA A 281 5.20 -19.26 1.47
CA ALA A 281 4.57 -18.13 0.79
C ALA A 281 3.08 -18.04 1.19
N TRP A 282 2.65 -16.82 1.45
CA TRP A 282 1.32 -16.46 1.90
C TRP A 282 0.87 -15.19 1.18
N PHE A 283 -0.42 -14.90 1.21
CA PHE A 283 -0.96 -13.60 0.82
C PHE A 283 -1.86 -13.05 1.92
N TYR A 284 -1.97 -11.72 1.95
CA TYR A 284 -2.80 -10.98 2.89
C TYR A 284 -4.09 -10.54 2.18
N PRO A 285 -5.27 -11.06 2.58
CA PRO A 285 -6.53 -10.83 1.84
C PRO A 285 -7.01 -9.38 1.91
N SER A 286 -6.82 -8.70 3.03
CA SER A 286 -7.40 -7.35 3.22
C SER A 286 -6.85 -6.29 2.27
N GLU A 287 -5.77 -6.57 1.54
CA GLU A 287 -5.15 -5.64 0.62
C GLU A 287 -4.83 -6.27 -0.73
N TYR A 288 -4.97 -5.48 -1.79
CA TYR A 288 -4.67 -5.89 -3.15
C TYR A 288 -3.16 -5.97 -3.36
N GLN A 289 -2.70 -7.02 -4.05
CA GLN A 289 -1.30 -7.19 -4.51
C GLN A 289 -0.26 -7.19 -3.37
N THR A 290 -0.43 -8.12 -2.43
CA THR A 290 0.53 -8.39 -1.36
C THR A 290 1.30 -9.68 -1.62
N THR A 291 2.55 -9.72 -1.16
CA THR A 291 3.34 -10.95 -1.09
C THR A 291 3.86 -11.09 0.32
N VAL A 292 3.53 -12.20 0.98
CA VAL A 292 3.93 -12.47 2.36
C VAL A 292 4.81 -13.72 2.37
N VAL A 293 5.97 -13.62 3.01
CA VAL A 293 6.89 -14.75 3.20
C VAL A 293 7.14 -14.91 4.69
N ILE A 294 6.78 -16.06 5.21
CA ILE A 294 7.00 -16.41 6.61
C ILE A 294 8.24 -17.30 6.69
N ASN A 295 9.19 -16.90 7.53
CA ASN A 295 10.36 -17.69 7.92
C ASN A 295 10.28 -18.03 9.41
N SER A 296 11.24 -18.78 9.96
CA SER A 296 11.26 -19.20 11.36
C SER A 296 11.35 -18.04 12.37
N THR A 297 11.62 -16.81 11.94
CA THR A 297 11.83 -15.66 12.83
C THR A 297 11.09 -14.39 12.41
N HIS A 298 10.74 -14.27 11.14
CA HIS A 298 10.18 -13.05 10.55
C HIS A 298 9.02 -13.38 9.63
N ILE A 299 8.02 -12.51 9.62
CA ILE A 299 7.03 -12.41 8.54
C ILE A 299 7.43 -11.19 7.73
N PHE A 300 7.77 -11.40 6.47
CA PHE A 300 8.06 -10.33 5.52
C PHE A 300 6.85 -10.11 4.63
N MET A 301 6.36 -8.88 4.55
CA MET A 301 5.24 -8.49 3.70
C MET A 301 5.70 -7.38 2.75
N LYS A 302 5.55 -7.61 1.45
CA LYS A 302 5.63 -6.57 0.42
C LYS A 302 4.21 -6.17 0.03
N ARG A 303 3.88 -4.90 0.23
CA ARG A 303 2.58 -4.31 -0.09
C ARG A 303 2.72 -3.24 -1.17
N LYS A 304 1.86 -3.27 -2.18
CA LYS A 304 1.82 -2.20 -3.19
C LYS A 304 0.91 -1.06 -2.73
N ARG A 305 1.41 0.18 -2.71
CA ARG A 305 0.64 1.38 -2.35
C ARG A 305 0.17 2.15 -3.59
N ALA A 306 1.02 2.24 -4.60
CA ALA A 306 0.75 2.87 -5.88
C ALA A 306 1.55 2.16 -6.98
N GLU A 307 1.42 2.61 -8.23
CA GLU A 307 2.28 2.15 -9.30
C GLU A 307 3.75 2.46 -8.94
N PHE A 308 4.61 1.43 -8.90
CA PHE A 308 6.03 1.55 -8.51
C PHE A 308 6.31 2.07 -7.09
N VAL A 309 5.33 2.04 -6.18
CA VAL A 309 5.54 2.37 -4.75
C VAL A 309 5.14 1.18 -3.88
N TYR A 310 6.13 0.61 -3.21
CA TYR A 310 5.94 -0.54 -2.33
C TYR A 310 6.33 -0.22 -0.88
N ASP A 311 5.53 -0.74 0.06
CA ASP A 311 5.87 -0.81 1.47
C ASP A 311 6.46 -2.20 1.76
N TYR A 312 7.57 -2.22 2.48
CA TYR A 312 8.23 -3.45 2.93
C TYR A 312 8.14 -3.53 4.44
N ILE A 313 7.32 -4.46 4.93
CA ILE A 313 6.93 -4.56 6.34
C ILE A 313 7.49 -5.86 6.90
N TYR A 314 8.12 -5.78 8.07
CA TYR A 314 8.69 -6.91 8.78
C TYR A 314 7.99 -7.05 10.13
N PHE A 315 7.38 -8.21 10.37
CA PHE A 315 6.89 -8.59 11.68
C PHE A 315 7.91 -9.49 12.34
N VAL A 316 8.41 -9.07 13.49
CA VAL A 316 9.50 -9.73 14.21
C VAL A 316 8.96 -10.26 15.52
N CYS A 317 9.19 -11.55 15.79
CA CYS A 317 8.76 -12.19 17.03
C CYS A 317 9.53 -11.63 18.23
N ARG A 318 8.84 -11.04 19.21
CA ARG A 318 9.46 -10.49 20.44
C ARG A 318 9.27 -11.41 21.64
N GLN A 319 8.05 -11.89 21.84
CA GLN A 319 7.72 -12.80 22.93
C GLN A 319 6.70 -13.84 22.46
N GLN A 320 6.80 -15.04 23.02
CA GLN A 320 5.86 -16.12 22.79
C GLN A 320 5.26 -16.58 24.12
N GLN A 321 3.95 -16.83 24.12
CA GLN A 321 3.26 -17.53 25.18
C GLN A 321 2.28 -18.54 24.55
N GLU A 322 2.60 -19.83 24.66
CA GLU A 322 1.85 -20.93 24.04
C GLU A 322 1.67 -20.72 22.52
N SER A 323 0.43 -20.48 22.07
CA SER A 323 0.04 -20.23 20.67
C SER A 323 0.00 -18.74 20.31
N ARG A 324 0.29 -17.83 21.26
CA ARG A 324 0.25 -16.38 21.06
C ARG A 324 1.65 -15.82 20.90
N TYR A 325 1.80 -14.93 19.94
CA TYR A 325 3.07 -14.29 19.61
C TYR A 325 2.90 -12.79 19.60
N LEU A 326 3.71 -12.11 20.41
CA LEU A 326 3.84 -10.66 20.37
C LEU A 326 4.87 -10.30 19.30
N MET A 327 4.43 -9.55 18.29
CA MET A 327 5.27 -9.11 17.18
C MET A 327 5.56 -7.62 17.28
N SER A 328 6.78 -7.19 16.92
CA SER A 328 7.04 -5.79 16.55
C SER A 328 6.91 -5.64 15.04
N VAL A 329 6.42 -4.49 14.60
CA VAL A 329 6.27 -4.15 13.18
C VAL A 329 7.32 -3.12 12.82
N VAL A 330 8.15 -3.43 11.82
CA VAL A 330 9.19 -2.54 11.32
C VAL A 330 8.99 -2.36 9.82
N THR A 331 8.78 -1.13 9.38
CA THR A 331 8.60 -0.81 7.96
C THR A 331 9.89 -0.19 7.40
N LEU A 332 10.44 -0.80 6.34
CA LEU A 332 11.68 -0.34 5.70
C LEU A 332 11.51 1.08 5.15
N GLY A 333 12.49 1.94 5.44
CA GLY A 333 12.52 3.31 4.97
C GLY A 333 11.46 4.21 5.58
N LYS A 334 10.67 3.74 6.54
CA LYS A 334 9.77 4.58 7.34
C LYS A 334 10.24 4.64 8.77
N TRP A 335 10.05 5.78 9.40
CA TRP A 335 10.30 5.96 10.82
C TRP A 335 9.00 5.76 11.59
N GLU A 336 8.61 4.50 11.72
CA GLU A 336 7.43 4.11 12.48
C GLU A 336 7.86 3.69 13.88
N ALA A 337 8.38 4.64 14.67
CA ALA A 337 8.22 4.49 16.11
C ALA A 337 6.73 4.74 16.36
N CYS A 338 5.96 3.69 16.67
CA CYS A 338 4.56 3.69 17.12
C CYS A 338 3.81 5.02 16.85
N GLN A 339 3.12 5.12 15.71
CA GLN A 339 2.26 6.26 15.43
C GLN A 339 1.23 6.40 16.57
N TRP A 340 1.40 7.39 17.45
CA TRP A 340 0.57 7.62 18.63
C TRP A 340 -0.92 7.81 18.27
N SER A 341 -1.21 8.24 17.04
CA SER A 341 -2.59 8.38 16.57
C SER A 341 -3.36 7.07 16.51
N SER A 342 -2.68 5.92 16.53
CA SER A 342 -3.31 4.60 16.65
C SER A 342 -3.80 4.30 18.07
N PHE A 343 -3.30 5.02 19.07
CA PHE A 343 -3.66 4.86 20.49
C PHE A 343 -4.54 6.00 21.04
N THR A 344 -4.72 7.10 20.31
CA THR A 344 -5.56 8.24 20.74
C THR A 344 -7.05 8.09 20.40
N LEU A 345 -7.47 6.95 19.85
CA LEU A 345 -8.88 6.68 19.60
C LEU A 345 -9.41 5.83 20.77
N ASN A 346 -10.33 6.38 21.56
CA ASN A 346 -11.08 5.69 22.62
C ASN A 346 -11.95 4.51 22.12
N TYR A 347 -11.77 4.09 20.87
CA TYR A 347 -12.44 2.97 20.21
C TYR A 347 -11.38 2.02 19.68
N ILE A 348 -10.64 1.36 20.59
CA ILE A 348 -9.76 0.26 20.20
C ILE A 348 -10.66 -0.94 19.92
N GLU A 349 -11.17 -1.01 18.70
CA GLU A 349 -11.81 -2.22 18.18
C GLU A 349 -10.73 -3.12 17.59
N TRP A 350 -10.47 -4.25 18.24
CA TRP A 350 -9.56 -5.27 17.72
C TRP A 350 -10.02 -5.75 16.35
N THR A 351 -9.08 -5.80 15.40
CA THR A 351 -9.33 -6.32 14.05
C THR A 351 -8.53 -7.58 13.85
N TYR A 352 -9.22 -8.67 13.56
CA TYR A 352 -8.56 -9.93 13.22
C TYR A 352 -8.12 -9.90 11.77
N GLU A 353 -6.82 -10.06 11.58
CA GLU A 353 -6.18 -10.18 10.29
C GLU A 353 -5.64 -11.61 10.13
N TYR A 354 -5.68 -12.14 8.91
CA TYR A 354 -5.22 -13.49 8.64
C TYR A 354 -4.44 -13.55 7.32
N PHE A 355 -3.51 -14.49 7.26
CA PHE A 355 -2.79 -14.83 6.04
C PHE A 355 -3.32 -16.15 5.51
N ILE A 356 -3.35 -16.28 4.19
CA ILE A 356 -3.72 -17.53 3.52
C ILE A 356 -2.50 -18.02 2.74
N GLN A 357 -2.23 -19.32 2.81
CA GLN A 357 -1.10 -19.96 2.16
C GLN A 357 -1.25 -19.91 0.62
N ASP A 358 -0.15 -19.68 -0.08
CA ASP A 358 -0.09 -19.66 -1.55
C ASP A 358 0.90 -20.73 -2.08
N PRO A 359 0.44 -21.78 -2.78
CA PRO A 359 -0.97 -22.08 -3.12
C PRO A 359 -1.77 -22.59 -1.91
N PRO A 360 -3.11 -22.43 -1.91
CA PRO A 360 -3.95 -22.89 -0.79
C PRO A 360 -3.98 -24.41 -0.70
N VAL A 361 -3.97 -24.93 0.52
CA VAL A 361 -4.14 -26.37 0.81
C VAL A 361 -5.61 -26.65 1.15
N PRO A 362 -6.32 -27.50 0.39
CA PRO A 362 -7.72 -27.80 0.68
C PRO A 362 -7.89 -28.60 1.98
N ILE A 363 -8.84 -28.16 2.80
CA ILE A 363 -9.28 -28.83 4.03
C ILE A 363 -10.71 -29.35 3.88
N ASN A 364 -11.13 -30.22 4.78
CA ASN A 364 -12.54 -30.65 4.81
C ASN A 364 -13.43 -29.44 5.11
N CYS A 365 -14.52 -29.32 4.35
CA CYS A 365 -15.48 -28.25 4.57
C CYS A 365 -16.16 -28.43 5.94
N PRO A 366 -16.41 -27.32 6.67
CA PRO A 366 -17.08 -27.38 7.97
C PRO A 366 -18.58 -27.70 7.84
N ILE A 367 -19.14 -27.60 6.64
CA ILE A 367 -20.49 -28.01 6.32
C ILE A 367 -20.39 -29.12 5.27
N GLN A 368 -20.75 -30.34 5.66
CA GLN A 368 -20.80 -31.51 4.78
C GLN A 368 -22.23 -32.06 4.77
N GLY A 369 -22.58 -32.70 3.66
CA GLY A 369 -23.92 -33.18 3.39
C GLY A 369 -24.43 -32.65 2.05
N LYS A 370 -25.70 -32.95 1.78
CA LYS A 370 -26.41 -32.56 0.56
C LYS A 370 -27.55 -31.63 0.93
N PHE A 371 -27.59 -30.46 0.29
CA PHE A 371 -28.54 -29.41 0.62
C PHE A 371 -29.19 -28.83 -0.63
N LYS A 372 -30.45 -28.44 -0.48
CA LYS A 372 -31.13 -27.46 -1.34
C LYS A 372 -30.78 -26.06 -0.85
N PHE A 373 -30.66 -25.10 -1.76
CA PHE A 373 -30.32 -23.73 -1.37
C PHE A 373 -31.17 -22.65 -2.02
N ILE A 374 -31.40 -21.56 -1.28
CA ILE A 374 -32.01 -20.33 -1.78
C ILE A 374 -30.97 -19.22 -1.70
N GLN A 375 -30.87 -18.43 -2.77
CA GLN A 375 -29.93 -17.31 -2.87
C GLN A 375 -30.63 -15.97 -2.62
N ARG A 376 -30.09 -15.14 -1.72
CA ARG A 376 -30.55 -13.76 -1.50
C ARG A 376 -29.36 -12.80 -1.55
N GLY A 377 -29.53 -11.60 -2.08
CA GLY A 377 -28.44 -10.62 -2.18
C GLY A 377 -28.42 -9.92 -3.54
N GLN A 378 -27.26 -9.38 -3.91
CA GLN A 378 -27.10 -8.68 -5.19
C GLN A 378 -27.23 -9.64 -6.37
N GLU A 379 -27.99 -9.28 -7.41
CA GLU A 379 -28.19 -10.14 -8.58
C GLU A 379 -26.87 -10.50 -9.28
N GLN A 380 -25.90 -9.57 -9.34
CA GLN A 380 -24.60 -9.80 -9.97
C GLN A 380 -23.71 -10.79 -9.21
N GLU A 381 -24.03 -11.03 -7.93
CA GLU A 381 -23.25 -11.89 -7.04
C GLU A 381 -23.90 -13.27 -6.88
N LYS A 382 -25.14 -13.46 -7.35
CA LYS A 382 -25.79 -14.77 -7.33
C LYS A 382 -25.08 -15.72 -8.28
N TYR A 383 -25.05 -16.99 -7.90
CA TYR A 383 -24.64 -18.05 -8.81
C TYR A 383 -25.72 -18.24 -9.87
N ASP A 384 -25.27 -18.32 -11.11
CA ASP A 384 -26.08 -18.68 -12.27
C ASP A 384 -25.66 -20.04 -12.81
N THR A 385 -26.58 -20.70 -13.51
CA THR A 385 -26.31 -21.97 -14.20
C THR A 385 -25.25 -21.76 -15.28
N LYS A 386 -24.13 -22.46 -15.19
CA LYS A 386 -23.04 -22.41 -16.17
C LYS A 386 -23.22 -23.57 -17.14
N ILE A 387 -23.74 -23.27 -18.33
CA ILE A 387 -23.78 -24.26 -19.42
C ILE A 387 -22.34 -24.50 -19.89
N PRO A 388 -21.80 -25.74 -19.82
CA PRO A 388 -20.44 -25.99 -20.26
C PRO A 388 -20.29 -25.73 -21.77
N GLY A 389 -19.51 -24.71 -22.14
CA GLY A 389 -18.92 -24.58 -23.47
C GLY A 389 -19.65 -23.75 -24.55
N GLY A 390 -20.58 -22.85 -24.20
CA GLY A 390 -21.27 -22.05 -25.24
C GLY A 390 -22.11 -22.93 -26.17
N MET A 391 -22.27 -22.57 -27.46
CA MET A 391 -23.01 -23.41 -28.43
C MET A 391 -22.45 -24.84 -28.42
N THR A 392 -23.22 -25.78 -27.89
CA THR A 392 -22.81 -27.16 -27.80
C THR A 392 -22.71 -27.76 -29.21
N PRO A 393 -21.64 -28.51 -29.54
CA PRO A 393 -21.46 -29.11 -30.86
C PRO A 393 -22.52 -30.18 -31.20
N ARG A 394 -23.34 -30.57 -30.21
CA ARG A 394 -24.55 -31.36 -30.39
C ARG A 394 -25.70 -30.68 -29.65
N PRO A 395 -26.87 -30.47 -30.29
CA PRO A 395 -28.05 -29.99 -29.59
C PRO A 395 -28.38 -30.97 -28.46
N TRP A 396 -28.58 -30.43 -27.25
CA TRP A 396 -29.00 -31.25 -26.13
C TRP A 396 -30.36 -31.84 -26.47
N LEU A 397 -30.57 -33.11 -26.14
CA LEU A 397 -31.92 -33.67 -26.16
C LEU A 397 -32.72 -32.78 -25.19
N GLN A 398 -33.71 -32.04 -25.68
CA GLN A 398 -34.55 -31.17 -24.85
C GLN A 398 -35.39 -32.05 -23.92
N VAL A 399 -34.79 -32.53 -22.83
CA VAL A 399 -35.54 -33.25 -21.82
C VAL A 399 -36.20 -32.21 -20.93
N LEU A 400 -37.52 -32.16 -21.04
CA LEU A 400 -38.34 -31.23 -20.28
C LEU A 400 -38.26 -31.55 -18.78
N CYS A 401 -37.57 -30.71 -18.02
CA CYS A 401 -37.38 -30.87 -16.57
C CYS A 401 -38.29 -29.94 -15.74
N TYR A 402 -39.43 -29.51 -16.30
CA TYR A 402 -40.28 -28.42 -15.80
C TYR A 402 -40.50 -28.38 -14.28
N ASN A 403 -40.76 -29.53 -13.66
CA ASN A 403 -41.11 -29.61 -12.22
C ASN A 403 -40.02 -30.24 -11.35
N TYR A 404 -38.86 -30.57 -11.93
CA TYR A 404 -37.77 -31.30 -11.26
C TYR A 404 -36.48 -30.48 -11.16
N TRP A 405 -36.54 -29.19 -11.49
CA TRP A 405 -35.44 -28.25 -11.23
C TRP A 405 -35.34 -27.96 -9.74
N GLN A 406 -34.19 -28.30 -9.16
CA GLN A 406 -33.89 -27.98 -7.77
C GLN A 406 -32.44 -27.52 -7.68
N SER A 407 -32.18 -26.56 -6.80
CA SER A 407 -30.82 -26.19 -6.46
C SER A 407 -30.18 -27.29 -5.62
N ASN A 408 -28.88 -27.50 -5.80
CA ASN A 408 -28.14 -28.50 -5.06
C ASN A 408 -26.75 -28.00 -4.72
N ILE A 409 -26.43 -28.00 -3.43
CA ILE A 409 -25.06 -27.85 -2.95
C ILE A 409 -24.68 -29.09 -2.16
N GLN A 410 -23.52 -29.66 -2.43
CA GLN A 410 -23.08 -30.89 -1.79
C GLN A 410 -21.58 -30.91 -1.49
N ALA A 411 -21.23 -31.45 -0.33
CA ALA A 411 -19.87 -31.85 0.04
C ALA A 411 -19.97 -33.21 0.73
N CYS A 412 -19.65 -34.27 -0.01
CA CYS A 412 -19.84 -35.66 0.42
C CYS A 412 -18.50 -36.35 0.67
N LEU A 413 -18.51 -37.54 1.28
CA LEU A 413 -17.31 -38.28 1.70
C LEU A 413 -16.27 -38.55 0.58
N GLN A 414 -16.71 -38.61 -0.68
CA GLN A 414 -15.82 -38.79 -1.82
C GLN A 414 -14.97 -37.55 -2.11
N ASP A 415 -15.51 -36.36 -1.85
CA ASP A 415 -14.83 -35.08 -2.01
C ASP A 415 -15.28 -34.08 -0.93
N PRO A 416 -14.90 -34.30 0.35
CA PRO A 416 -15.37 -33.48 1.46
C PRO A 416 -14.71 -32.10 1.52
N LYS A 417 -13.78 -31.82 0.62
CA LYS A 417 -12.97 -30.59 0.57
C LYS A 417 -13.51 -29.56 -0.40
N THR A 418 -14.45 -29.97 -1.27
CA THR A 418 -15.08 -29.09 -2.24
C THR A 418 -16.58 -29.06 -2.04
N LEU A 419 -17.13 -27.85 -2.06
CA LEU A 419 -18.56 -27.60 -2.18
C LEU A 419 -18.89 -27.53 -3.67
N GLN A 420 -19.64 -28.51 -4.13
CA GLN A 420 -20.16 -28.57 -5.48
C GLN A 420 -21.51 -27.87 -5.51
N LEU A 421 -21.60 -26.76 -6.24
CA LEU A 421 -22.80 -25.92 -6.32
C LEU A 421 -23.39 -26.01 -7.72
N ASP A 422 -24.68 -26.34 -7.77
CA ASP A 422 -25.51 -26.44 -8.97
C ASP A 422 -26.82 -25.67 -8.71
N VAL A 423 -27.05 -24.61 -9.47
CA VAL A 423 -28.20 -23.72 -9.31
C VAL A 423 -29.48 -24.37 -9.84
N GLN A 424 -29.35 -25.15 -10.92
CA GLN A 424 -30.47 -25.80 -11.60
C GLN A 424 -30.11 -27.24 -11.93
N LYS A 425 -30.25 -28.11 -10.93
CA LYS A 425 -30.09 -29.55 -11.11
C LYS A 425 -31.40 -30.18 -11.57
N CYS A 426 -31.35 -30.93 -12.67
CA CYS A 426 -32.50 -31.69 -13.14
C CYS A 426 -32.59 -33.05 -12.44
N TRP A 427 -33.61 -33.25 -11.60
CA TRP A 427 -33.82 -34.50 -10.88
C TRP A 427 -34.67 -35.54 -11.64
N ARG A 428 -34.93 -35.30 -12.92
CA ARG A 428 -35.66 -36.26 -13.72
C ARG A 428 -34.79 -37.49 -13.98
N LEU A 429 -35.39 -38.66 -13.79
CA LEU A 429 -34.77 -39.95 -14.09
C LEU A 429 -35.13 -40.41 -15.50
N ASP A 430 -34.25 -41.19 -16.10
CA ASP A 430 -34.52 -41.92 -17.33
C ASP A 430 -35.41 -43.16 -17.07
N PHE A 431 -35.69 -43.93 -18.13
CA PHE A 431 -36.50 -45.16 -18.02
C PHE A 431 -35.82 -46.26 -17.19
N ALA A 432 -34.51 -46.18 -16.96
CA ALA A 432 -33.73 -47.10 -16.15
C ALA A 432 -33.60 -46.62 -14.69
N GLY A 433 -34.21 -45.48 -14.33
CA GLY A 433 -34.11 -44.89 -13.00
C GLY A 433 -32.78 -44.19 -12.72
N GLN A 434 -31.99 -43.88 -13.75
CA GLN A 434 -30.73 -43.14 -13.64
C GLN A 434 -30.95 -41.64 -13.89
N PRO A 435 -30.18 -40.75 -13.24
CA PRO A 435 -30.19 -39.32 -13.55
C PRO A 435 -29.77 -39.07 -15.01
N ILE A 436 -30.41 -38.10 -15.67
CA ILE A 436 -30.10 -37.75 -17.06
C ILE A 436 -28.71 -37.10 -17.12
N SER A 437 -27.78 -37.78 -17.80
CA SER A 437 -26.35 -37.46 -17.79
C SER A 437 -26.00 -36.08 -18.37
N GLU A 438 -26.79 -35.61 -19.33
CA GLU A 438 -26.57 -34.38 -20.09
C GLU A 438 -26.73 -33.11 -19.25
N TYR A 439 -27.49 -33.19 -18.15
CA TYR A 439 -27.77 -32.09 -17.23
C TYR A 439 -27.05 -32.22 -15.89
N ASN A 440 -26.22 -33.25 -15.71
CA ASN A 440 -25.55 -33.55 -14.43
C ASN A 440 -24.11 -33.00 -14.42
N VAL A 441 -23.96 -31.70 -14.70
CA VAL A 441 -22.68 -30.99 -14.64
C VAL A 441 -22.77 -29.91 -13.58
N VAL A 442 -21.83 -29.92 -12.64
CA VAL A 442 -21.78 -28.94 -11.55
C VAL A 442 -21.38 -27.57 -12.11
N ASP A 443 -22.09 -26.52 -11.69
CA ASP A 443 -21.80 -25.15 -12.14
C ASP A 443 -20.50 -24.61 -11.55
N ASN A 444 -20.33 -24.74 -10.23
CA ASN A 444 -19.20 -24.15 -9.51
C ASN A 444 -18.57 -25.14 -8.53
N TYR A 445 -17.25 -25.12 -8.46
CA TYR A 445 -16.45 -25.90 -7.52
C TYR A 445 -15.76 -24.96 -6.54
N ILE A 446 -16.24 -24.94 -5.30
CA ILE A 446 -15.74 -24.05 -4.27
C ILE A 446 -14.90 -24.88 -3.30
N THR A 447 -13.59 -24.65 -3.25
CA THR A 447 -12.68 -25.40 -2.35
C THR A 447 -12.61 -24.75 -0.98
N CYS A 448 -12.74 -25.53 0.09
CA CYS A 448 -12.60 -25.03 1.46
C CYS A 448 -11.12 -24.98 1.86
N VAL A 449 -10.67 -23.85 2.42
CA VAL A 449 -9.24 -23.60 2.69
C VAL A 449 -8.97 -23.39 4.18
N GLY A 450 -9.88 -22.75 4.91
CA GLY A 450 -9.72 -22.48 6.33
C GLY A 450 -11.05 -22.17 6.97
N PHE A 451 -11.27 -22.60 8.22
CA PHE A 451 -12.41 -22.16 9.02
C PHE A 451 -12.01 -22.02 10.48
N TRP A 452 -12.64 -21.08 11.19
CA TRP A 452 -12.42 -20.84 12.61
C TRP A 452 -13.62 -20.08 13.21
N MET A 453 -13.73 -20.10 14.53
CA MET A 453 -14.71 -19.31 15.26
C MET A 453 -14.03 -18.11 15.92
N GLU A 454 -14.57 -16.92 15.74
CA GLU A 454 -14.10 -15.69 16.39
C GLU A 454 -15.29 -14.83 16.80
N ASP A 455 -15.26 -14.25 18.01
CA ASP A 455 -16.36 -13.45 18.56
C ASP A 455 -17.76 -14.08 18.38
N THR A 456 -17.86 -15.40 18.59
CA THR A 456 -19.08 -16.22 18.40
C THR A 456 -19.59 -16.38 16.96
N LYS A 457 -18.84 -15.91 15.96
CA LYS A 457 -19.13 -16.08 14.54
C LYS A 457 -18.20 -17.14 13.96
N SER A 458 -18.75 -18.05 13.15
CA SER A 458 -17.96 -19.05 12.42
C SER A 458 -17.62 -18.50 11.03
N PHE A 459 -16.33 -18.45 10.72
CA PHE A 459 -15.78 -17.96 9.46
C PHE A 459 -15.28 -19.13 8.62
N LEU A 460 -15.52 -19.07 7.32
CA LEU A 460 -15.04 -20.03 6.34
C LEU A 460 -14.41 -19.26 5.16
N ILE A 461 -13.19 -19.62 4.83
CA ILE A 461 -12.48 -19.14 3.65
C ILE A 461 -12.56 -20.20 2.58
N THR A 462 -13.01 -19.77 1.41
CA THR A 462 -13.12 -20.60 0.22
C THR A 462 -12.28 -20.04 -0.90
N HIS A 463 -11.88 -20.93 -1.81
CA HIS A 463 -11.15 -20.60 -3.02
C HIS A 463 -11.90 -21.16 -4.24
N ASP A 464 -12.17 -20.30 -5.22
CA ASP A 464 -12.81 -20.64 -6.48
C ASP A 464 -11.99 -20.08 -7.64
N LYS A 465 -11.41 -20.99 -8.43
CA LYS A 465 -10.51 -20.64 -9.55
C LYS A 465 -11.17 -19.78 -10.62
N GLN A 466 -12.49 -19.78 -10.72
CA GLN A 466 -13.25 -19.06 -11.72
C GLN A 466 -13.83 -17.73 -11.20
N ASP A 467 -13.62 -17.40 -9.92
CA ASP A 467 -14.12 -16.17 -9.33
C ASP A 467 -13.33 -14.96 -9.85
N PRO A 468 -13.99 -13.90 -10.34
CA PRO A 468 -13.30 -12.69 -10.81
C PRO A 468 -12.69 -11.86 -9.68
N VAL A 469 -13.00 -12.14 -8.40
CA VAL A 469 -12.42 -11.41 -7.27
C VAL A 469 -10.95 -11.71 -7.09
N THR A 470 -10.18 -10.67 -6.78
CA THR A 470 -8.72 -10.70 -6.62
C THR A 470 -8.26 -11.90 -5.79
N ASN A 471 -7.34 -12.67 -6.37
CA ASN A 471 -6.74 -13.89 -5.82
C ASN A 471 -7.69 -15.10 -5.67
N ASN A 472 -8.93 -15.04 -6.16
CA ASN A 472 -9.86 -16.19 -6.20
C ASN A 472 -10.36 -16.66 -4.82
N PHE A 473 -10.34 -15.82 -3.80
CA PHE A 473 -10.81 -16.16 -2.44
C PHE A 473 -12.06 -15.40 -2.04
N ARG A 474 -12.94 -16.08 -1.29
CA ARG A 474 -14.14 -15.50 -0.67
C ARG A 474 -14.23 -15.89 0.78
N CYS A 475 -14.59 -14.92 1.60
CA CYS A 475 -14.89 -15.13 3.01
C CYS A 475 -16.39 -15.33 3.23
N TRP A 476 -16.72 -16.29 4.08
CA TRP A 476 -18.09 -16.65 4.45
C TRP A 476 -18.26 -16.61 5.97
N VAL A 477 -19.41 -16.13 6.43
CA VAL A 477 -19.87 -16.28 7.81
C VAL A 477 -21.01 -17.28 7.79
N TYR A 478 -20.86 -18.37 8.55
CA TYR A 478 -21.81 -19.47 8.50
C TYR A 478 -22.36 -19.82 9.88
N LYS A 479 -23.59 -20.31 9.93
CA LYS A 479 -24.29 -20.66 11.18
C LYS A 479 -25.31 -21.75 10.94
N ARG A 480 -25.40 -22.69 11.88
CA ARG A 480 -26.50 -23.65 11.95
C ARG A 480 -27.68 -23.03 12.69
N VAL A 481 -28.84 -22.93 12.03
CA VAL A 481 -30.07 -22.33 12.60
C VAL A 481 -31.02 -23.40 13.13
N GLY A 482 -30.98 -24.60 12.56
CA GLY A 482 -31.76 -25.74 13.04
C GLY A 482 -31.06 -27.08 12.78
N PHE A 483 -31.75 -28.18 13.04
CA PHE A 483 -31.18 -29.51 12.78
C PHE A 483 -30.87 -29.75 11.30
N ARG A 484 -31.70 -29.20 10.40
CA ARG A 484 -31.62 -29.40 8.95
C ARG A 484 -31.32 -28.13 8.16
N ASN A 485 -31.20 -26.98 8.84
CA ASN A 485 -31.14 -25.66 8.21
C ASN A 485 -29.85 -24.93 8.59
N TYR A 486 -29.16 -24.40 7.58
CA TYR A 486 -27.90 -23.69 7.71
C TYR A 486 -27.93 -22.39 6.92
N LEU A 487 -27.20 -21.38 7.37
CA LEU A 487 -27.05 -20.11 6.68
C LEU A 487 -25.57 -19.86 6.40
N MET A 488 -25.28 -19.35 5.21
CA MET A 488 -23.94 -18.92 4.81
C MET A 488 -24.01 -17.57 4.11
N SER A 489 -23.41 -16.55 4.72
CA SER A 489 -23.29 -15.21 4.16
C SER A 489 -21.90 -15.01 3.55
N ARG A 490 -21.81 -14.62 2.28
CA ARG A 490 -20.57 -14.29 1.57
C ARG A 490 -20.22 -12.82 1.74
N GLY A 491 -18.96 -12.52 2.02
CA GLY A 491 -18.45 -11.15 2.04
C GLY A 491 -18.41 -10.52 0.63
N ARG A 492 -18.24 -9.20 0.57
CA ARG A 492 -18.07 -8.48 -0.71
C ARG A 492 -16.77 -8.80 -1.43
N GLY A 493 -15.75 -9.24 -0.71
CA GLY A 493 -14.45 -9.59 -1.27
C GLY A 493 -13.88 -10.85 -0.62
N ASN A 494 -12.56 -10.89 -0.55
CA ASN A 494 -11.80 -11.96 0.10
C ASN A 494 -11.76 -11.85 1.63
N GLN A 495 -12.22 -10.74 2.22
CA GLN A 495 -12.36 -10.55 3.67
C GLN A 495 -13.84 -10.42 4.07
N CYS A 496 -14.19 -10.98 5.24
CA CYS A 496 -15.50 -10.76 5.87
C CYS A 496 -15.51 -9.41 6.59
N SER A 497 -16.58 -8.65 6.41
CA SER A 497 -16.75 -7.37 7.12
C SER A 497 -17.02 -7.61 8.61
N LYS A 498 -16.56 -6.70 9.48
CA LYS A 498 -16.82 -6.78 10.92
C LYS A 498 -18.33 -6.86 11.27
N ILE A 499 -19.14 -6.10 10.54
CA ILE A 499 -20.60 -6.02 10.74
C ILE A 499 -21.35 -7.21 10.14
N GLN A 500 -20.70 -8.01 9.30
CA GLN A 500 -21.32 -9.15 8.64
C GLN A 500 -21.75 -10.21 9.66
N THR A 501 -22.92 -10.79 9.42
CA THR A 501 -23.45 -11.94 10.16
C THR A 501 -23.83 -13.05 9.18
N ALA A 502 -24.12 -14.25 9.69
CA ALA A 502 -24.55 -15.37 8.84
C ALA A 502 -25.90 -15.11 8.12
N GLU A 503 -26.69 -14.14 8.59
CA GLU A 503 -27.98 -13.74 8.01
C GLU A 503 -27.84 -12.55 7.03
N SER A 504 -26.66 -11.94 6.97
CA SER A 504 -26.43 -10.76 6.14
C SER A 504 -26.45 -11.14 4.66
N SER A 505 -27.16 -10.36 3.86
CA SER A 505 -27.29 -10.60 2.40
C SER A 505 -26.97 -9.37 1.57
N LEU A 506 -26.97 -8.18 2.19
CA LEU A 506 -26.83 -6.92 1.48
C LEU A 506 -25.45 -6.29 1.66
N PRO A 507 -25.04 -5.47 0.68
CA PRO A 507 -23.80 -4.70 0.76
C PRO A 507 -23.73 -3.86 2.04
N GLU A 508 -24.81 -3.19 2.43
CA GLU A 508 -24.84 -2.30 3.60
C GLU A 508 -24.50 -3.02 4.91
N GLU A 509 -24.73 -4.33 4.95
CA GLU A 509 -24.42 -5.23 6.07
C GLU A 509 -23.03 -5.87 5.93
N GLY A 510 -22.26 -5.50 4.91
CA GLY A 510 -20.94 -6.05 4.62
C GLY A 510 -20.94 -7.40 3.89
N ALA A 511 -22.10 -7.87 3.43
CA ALA A 511 -22.26 -9.10 2.65
C ALA A 511 -22.53 -8.81 1.16
N SER A 512 -22.44 -9.83 0.31
CA SER A 512 -22.82 -9.78 -1.11
C SER A 512 -23.92 -10.77 -1.47
N LEU A 513 -23.91 -11.92 -0.80
CA LEU A 513 -24.77 -13.07 -1.07
C LEU A 513 -25.05 -13.81 0.23
N LEU A 514 -26.28 -14.31 0.39
CA LEU A 514 -26.71 -15.22 1.43
C LEU A 514 -27.22 -16.50 0.78
N LEU A 515 -26.74 -17.64 1.28
CA LEU A 515 -27.24 -18.97 0.96
C LEU A 515 -28.01 -19.53 2.17
N GLU A 516 -29.29 -19.78 1.97
CA GLU A 516 -30.13 -20.51 2.93
C GLU A 516 -30.16 -21.98 2.53
N LEU A 517 -29.53 -22.84 3.32
CA LEU A 517 -29.38 -24.27 3.04
C LEU A 517 -30.38 -25.09 3.84
N THR A 518 -31.04 -26.03 3.17
CA THR A 518 -31.93 -27.02 3.78
C THR A 518 -31.49 -28.41 3.36
N GLU A 519 -31.30 -29.31 4.32
CA GLU A 519 -30.91 -30.70 4.08
C GLU A 519 -31.82 -31.38 3.05
N ASP A 520 -31.21 -32.10 2.12
CA ASP A 520 -31.89 -32.82 1.04
C ASP A 520 -31.21 -34.18 0.77
N GLU A 521 -30.77 -34.87 1.83
CA GLU A 521 -30.26 -36.24 1.71
C GLU A 521 -31.42 -37.23 1.52
N LEU A 522 -31.37 -38.01 0.44
CA LEU A 522 -32.32 -39.11 0.20
C LEU A 522 -31.81 -40.42 0.83
N GLN A 523 -32.71 -41.38 1.07
CA GLN A 523 -32.40 -42.66 1.75
C GLN A 523 -31.25 -43.48 1.13
N PHE A 524 -30.94 -43.25 -0.16
CA PHE A 524 -29.86 -43.93 -0.89
C PHE A 524 -28.71 -42.99 -1.28
N ASP A 525 -28.78 -41.71 -0.92
CA ASP A 525 -27.63 -40.84 -1.04
C ASP A 525 -26.60 -41.21 0.04
N VAL A 526 -25.33 -41.27 -0.32
CA VAL A 526 -24.23 -41.52 0.62
C VAL A 526 -23.53 -40.20 0.88
N CYS A 527 -24.17 -39.32 1.65
CA CYS A 527 -23.66 -37.98 1.91
C CYS A 527 -24.06 -37.50 3.32
N PRO A 528 -23.49 -38.14 4.37
CA PRO A 528 -23.86 -37.84 5.75
C PRO A 528 -23.60 -36.38 6.10
N MET A 529 -24.49 -35.79 6.88
CA MET A 529 -24.30 -34.44 7.39
C MET A 529 -23.16 -34.39 8.40
N SER A 530 -22.26 -33.42 8.23
CA SER A 530 -21.27 -33.05 9.24
C SER A 530 -21.22 -31.54 9.40
N TRP A 531 -21.01 -31.10 10.65
CA TRP A 531 -20.96 -29.69 11.01
C TRP A 531 -19.81 -29.43 11.99
N ASP A 532 -18.99 -28.44 11.67
CA ASP A 532 -17.96 -27.89 12.54
C ASP A 532 -18.14 -26.38 12.67
N ASP A 533 -18.24 -25.88 13.91
CA ASP A 533 -18.37 -24.45 14.19
C ASP A 533 -17.03 -23.70 14.24
N GLY A 534 -15.91 -24.42 14.18
CA GLY A 534 -14.57 -23.84 14.12
C GLY A 534 -13.98 -23.46 15.48
N ARG A 535 -14.55 -23.91 16.61
CA ARG A 535 -13.96 -23.65 17.95
C ARG A 535 -12.57 -24.24 18.12
N ASN A 536 -12.33 -25.41 17.56
CA ASN A 536 -11.02 -26.04 17.53
C ASN A 536 -10.83 -26.81 16.22
N PRO A 537 -10.41 -26.12 15.14
CA PRO A 537 -10.27 -26.74 13.82
C PRO A 537 -9.15 -27.80 13.75
N TYR A 538 -8.33 -27.94 14.81
CA TYR A 538 -7.24 -28.89 14.90
C TYR A 538 -7.55 -30.11 15.77
N ALA A 539 -8.67 -30.10 16.50
CA ALA A 539 -9.14 -31.29 17.19
C ALA A 539 -9.73 -32.26 16.17
N SER A 540 -9.25 -33.51 16.17
CA SER A 540 -9.94 -34.58 15.44
C SER A 540 -11.32 -34.76 16.07
N GLN A 541 -12.38 -34.46 15.31
CA GLN A 541 -13.73 -34.85 15.72
C GLN A 541 -13.82 -36.38 15.66
N ASP A 542 -14.19 -37.00 16.79
CA ASP A 542 -14.57 -38.41 16.80
C ASP A 542 -15.91 -38.55 16.07
N VAL A 543 -15.87 -38.98 14.81
CA VAL A 543 -17.09 -39.27 14.04
C VAL A 543 -17.59 -40.66 14.46
N LEU A 544 -18.78 -40.71 15.05
CA LEU A 544 -19.46 -41.96 15.39
C LEU A 544 -20.38 -42.37 14.23
N ASP A 545 -19.91 -43.26 13.36
CA ASP A 545 -20.76 -43.84 12.31
C ASP A 545 -21.64 -44.96 12.91
N VAL A 546 -22.94 -44.72 13.03
CA VAL A 546 -23.91 -45.73 13.48
C VAL A 546 -24.60 -46.35 12.26
N TYR A 547 -24.14 -47.53 11.84
CA TYR A 547 -24.77 -48.30 10.78
C TYR A 547 -25.98 -49.07 11.31
N GLY A 548 -27.18 -48.67 10.94
CA GLY A 548 -28.40 -49.43 11.19
C GLY A 548 -28.57 -50.56 10.18
N VAL A 549 -28.43 -51.82 10.60
CA VAL A 549 -28.77 -52.97 9.75
C VAL A 549 -30.29 -53.17 9.78
N ALA A 550 -30.96 -52.96 8.64
CA ALA A 550 -32.36 -53.32 8.48
C ALA A 550 -32.50 -54.85 8.37
N THR A 551 -32.88 -55.53 9.47
CA THR A 551 -33.18 -56.96 9.44
C THR A 551 -34.60 -57.21 8.90
N HIS A 552 -34.70 -57.89 7.75
CA HIS A 552 -35.95 -58.47 7.27
C HIS A 552 -36.46 -59.53 8.26
N LYS A 553 -37.72 -59.39 8.69
CA LYS A 553 -38.59 -60.32 9.44
C LYS A 553 -37.94 -61.52 10.13
N GLY A 554 -37.89 -61.45 11.46
CA GLY A 554 -37.83 -62.61 12.37
C GLY A 554 -36.54 -62.65 13.19
N PHE A 555 -36.67 -62.34 14.49
CA PHE A 555 -35.62 -62.24 15.52
C PHE A 555 -34.69 -61.02 15.43
N SER A 556 -34.92 -60.04 16.32
CA SER A 556 -34.04 -58.90 16.53
C SER A 556 -33.27 -59.07 17.84
N THR A 557 -32.00 -59.45 17.72
CA THR A 557 -30.96 -59.10 18.70
C THR A 557 -30.29 -57.82 18.19
N HIS A 558 -30.44 -56.72 18.93
CA HIS A 558 -29.78 -55.46 18.60
C HIS A 558 -28.29 -55.57 18.93
N ALA A 559 -27.46 -55.82 17.92
CA ALA A 559 -26.01 -55.66 18.04
C ALA A 559 -25.64 -54.26 17.55
N ILE A 560 -25.32 -53.35 18.48
CA ILE A 560 -24.71 -52.06 18.17
C ILE A 560 -23.22 -52.34 17.95
N LEU A 561 -22.76 -52.24 16.70
CA LEU A 561 -21.34 -52.31 16.37
C LEU A 561 -20.78 -50.89 16.43
N LEU A 562 -20.08 -50.59 17.53
CA LEU A 562 -19.30 -49.37 17.70
C LEU A 562 -17.92 -49.59 17.07
N SER A 563 -17.69 -49.03 15.88
CA SER A 563 -16.34 -48.88 15.34
C SER A 563 -15.87 -47.45 15.51
N THR A 564 -14.99 -47.20 16.47
CA THR A 564 -14.14 -46.01 16.44
C THR A 564 -13.03 -46.29 15.42
N ILE A 565 -12.98 -45.51 14.33
CA ILE A 565 -11.86 -45.56 13.40
C ILE A 565 -10.93 -44.39 13.76
N PRO A 566 -9.86 -44.62 14.54
CA PRO A 566 -8.82 -43.63 14.64
C PRO A 566 -8.12 -43.54 13.27
N PHE A 567 -8.28 -42.42 12.58
CA PHE A 567 -7.37 -42.10 11.48
C PHE A 567 -5.95 -42.02 12.05
N PRO A 568 -4.95 -42.71 11.45
CA PRO A 568 -3.60 -42.67 11.95
C PRO A 568 -3.00 -41.29 11.69
N GLY A 569 -3.12 -40.40 12.69
CA GLY A 569 -2.27 -39.24 12.82
C GLY A 569 -0.81 -39.69 12.87
N GLY A 570 0.02 -39.06 12.04
CA GLY A 570 1.41 -39.45 11.79
C GLY A 570 2.19 -39.78 13.06
N ARG A 571 2.81 -40.96 13.08
CA ARG A 571 3.81 -41.35 14.08
C ARG A 571 4.92 -40.30 14.10
N LYS A 572 5.09 -39.63 15.24
CA LYS A 572 6.40 -39.10 15.63
C LYS A 572 7.40 -40.27 15.65
N PRO A 573 8.59 -40.16 15.05
CA PRO A 573 9.65 -41.12 15.34
C PRO A 573 10.09 -40.89 16.80
N GLN A 574 9.80 -41.87 17.67
CA GLN A 574 10.52 -42.00 18.92
C GLN A 574 11.93 -42.45 18.55
N ASN A 575 12.90 -41.54 18.69
CA ASN A 575 14.30 -41.91 18.77
C ASN A 575 14.47 -42.75 20.03
N GLY A 576 14.94 -43.98 19.86
CA GLY A 576 15.41 -44.80 20.96
C GLY A 576 16.67 -44.20 21.56
N GLN A 577 16.61 -43.95 22.86
CA GLN A 577 17.59 -44.42 23.85
C GLN A 577 16.87 -44.64 25.16
#